data_AF-A0A1X1N7T8-F1
#
_entry.id   AF-A0A1X1N7T8-F1
#
_cell.length_a   1.000
_cell.length_b   1.000
_cell.length_c   1.000
_cell.angle_alpha   90.00
_cell.angle_beta   90.00
_cell.angle_gamma   90.00
#
_symmetry.space_group_name_H-M   'P 1'
#
loop_
_entity.id
_entity.type
_entity.pdbx_description
1 polymer ?
#
loop_
_entity_poly.entity_id
_entity_poly.type
_entity_poly.pdbx_seq_one_letter_code
_entity_poly.pdbx_strand_id
1 'polypeptide(L)'
;MIDEVTLWYRLADLLPEPEATLVRDCWDIGEQEAGLDALVSGLQAGRVVISETTLVEIAVLVRDWGMGDALMPRLLCCAVVGSDEDDPPLRLIEHPDARPLPSPGTSHVLVPWIGCARCGGVLARAHTVEPWGGLSFLPVHYAVMGPRPAPPRVFGAHDAWSALAALRAQCVTAPAYAPSVVP
;
A
#
# COMPACT_ATOMS: atom_id res chain seq x y z
N MET A 1 -4.59 9.35 -12.90
CA MET A 1 -5.46 8.38 -12.20
C MET A 1 -5.44 7.15 -13.07
N ILE A 2 -4.87 6.04 -12.59
CA ILE A 2 -5.03 4.77 -13.30
C ILE A 2 -6.47 4.37 -13.03
N ASP A 3 -7.18 4.05 -14.10
CA ASP A 3 -8.54 3.52 -14.04
C ASP A 3 -8.51 2.15 -13.34
N GLU A 4 -9.44 1.91 -12.41
CA GLU A 4 -9.40 0.75 -11.50
C GLU A 4 -9.47 -0.58 -12.27
N VAL A 5 -10.26 -0.63 -13.35
CA VAL A 5 -10.31 -1.82 -14.22
C VAL A 5 -8.98 -2.04 -14.95
N THR A 6 -8.31 -0.97 -15.38
CA THR A 6 -6.98 -1.08 -16.02
C THR A 6 -5.95 -1.64 -15.03
N LEU A 7 -5.97 -1.17 -13.78
CA LEU A 7 -5.16 -1.72 -12.71
C LEU A 7 -5.46 -3.20 -12.48
N TRP A 8 -6.75 -3.55 -12.40
CA TRP A 8 -7.22 -4.90 -12.17
C TRP A 8 -6.70 -5.89 -13.21
N TYR A 9 -6.91 -5.58 -14.49
CA TYR A 9 -6.47 -6.44 -15.59
C TYR A 9 -4.94 -6.58 -15.63
N ARG A 10 -4.21 -5.49 -15.40
CA ARG A 10 -2.74 -5.54 -15.28
C ARG A 10 -2.27 -6.45 -14.14
N LEU A 11 -2.99 -6.50 -13.02
CA LEU A 11 -2.67 -7.41 -11.92
C LEU A 11 -3.03 -8.86 -12.25
N ALA A 12 -4.14 -9.09 -12.96
CA ALA A 12 -4.50 -10.42 -13.45
C ALA A 12 -3.44 -10.99 -14.40
N ASP A 13 -2.88 -10.15 -15.27
CA ASP A 13 -1.81 -10.51 -16.23
C ASP A 13 -0.48 -10.92 -15.55
N LEU A 14 -0.34 -10.74 -14.23
CA LEU A 14 0.79 -11.28 -13.48
C LEU A 14 0.73 -12.81 -13.37
N LEU A 15 -0.47 -13.38 -13.50
CA LEU A 15 -0.69 -14.81 -13.35
C LEU A 15 -0.62 -15.53 -14.70
N PRO A 16 -0.19 -16.81 -14.71
CA PRO A 16 -0.42 -17.65 -15.88
C PRO A 16 -1.92 -17.91 -16.09
N GLU A 17 -2.28 -18.37 -17.28
CA GLU A 17 -3.59 -18.98 -17.52
C GLU A 17 -3.63 -20.38 -16.88
N PRO A 18 -4.77 -20.82 -16.32
CA PRO A 18 -6.09 -20.16 -16.36
C PRO A 18 -6.36 -19.15 -15.23
N GLU A 19 -5.45 -18.97 -14.28
CA GLU A 19 -5.68 -18.14 -13.09
C GLU A 19 -5.90 -16.66 -13.44
N ALA A 20 -5.22 -16.14 -14.46
CA ALA A 20 -5.45 -14.78 -14.95
C ALA A 20 -6.88 -14.56 -15.45
N THR A 21 -7.48 -15.55 -16.13
CA THR A 21 -8.88 -15.48 -16.58
C THR A 21 -9.82 -15.43 -15.39
N LEU A 22 -9.61 -16.26 -14.37
CA LEU A 22 -10.46 -16.27 -13.17
C LEU A 22 -10.51 -14.90 -12.49
N VAL A 23 -9.38 -14.22 -12.35
CA VAL A 23 -9.31 -12.89 -11.74
C VAL A 23 -10.07 -11.85 -12.58
N ARG A 24 -9.96 -11.90 -13.92
CA ARG A 24 -10.70 -11.01 -14.82
C ARG A 24 -12.20 -11.27 -14.79
N ASP A 25 -12.61 -12.53 -14.84
CA ASP A 25 -14.02 -12.93 -14.79
C ASP A 25 -14.70 -12.42 -13.51
N CYS A 26 -14.00 -12.49 -12.36
CA CYS A 26 -14.48 -11.94 -11.09
C CYS A 26 -14.81 -10.44 -11.18
N TRP A 27 -13.99 -9.65 -11.88
CA TRP A 27 -14.30 -8.23 -12.09
C TRP A 27 -15.55 -8.02 -12.92
N ASP A 28 -15.66 -8.77 -14.03
CA ASP A 28 -16.75 -8.63 -14.99
C ASP A 28 -18.12 -8.98 -14.38
N ILE A 29 -18.16 -9.84 -13.35
CA ILE A 29 -19.39 -10.22 -12.64
C ILE A 29 -19.61 -9.48 -11.31
N GLY A 30 -18.71 -8.59 -10.91
CA GLY A 30 -18.82 -7.82 -9.66
C GLY A 30 -18.46 -8.58 -8.38
N GLU A 31 -17.53 -9.53 -8.47
CA GLU A 31 -17.04 -10.37 -7.37
C GLU A 31 -15.58 -10.02 -7.02
N GLN A 32 -15.31 -8.75 -6.72
CA GLN A 32 -13.94 -8.24 -6.52
C GLN A 32 -13.23 -8.87 -5.31
N GLU A 33 -13.95 -9.17 -4.22
CA GLU A 33 -13.35 -9.85 -3.06
C GLU A 33 -12.82 -11.24 -3.44
N ALA A 34 -13.59 -12.01 -4.21
CA ALA A 34 -13.19 -13.32 -4.72
C ALA A 34 -12.04 -13.21 -5.72
N GLY A 35 -12.07 -12.19 -6.57
CA GLY A 35 -10.99 -11.91 -7.51
C GLY A 35 -9.66 -11.57 -6.83
N LEU A 36 -9.69 -10.80 -5.73
CA LEU A 36 -8.50 -10.51 -4.92
C LEU A 36 -7.97 -11.75 -4.19
N ASP A 37 -8.85 -12.59 -3.65
CA ASP A 37 -8.44 -13.86 -3.06
C ASP A 37 -7.80 -14.79 -4.11
N ALA A 38 -8.38 -14.89 -5.30
CA ALA A 38 -7.84 -15.64 -6.42
C ALA A 38 -6.47 -15.10 -6.86
N LEU A 39 -6.32 -13.77 -6.95
CA LEU A 39 -5.05 -13.12 -7.27
C LEU A 39 -3.95 -13.50 -6.28
N VAL A 40 -4.19 -13.31 -4.98
CA VAL A 40 -3.20 -13.62 -3.93
C VAL A 40 -2.89 -15.12 -3.91
N SER A 41 -3.91 -15.97 -4.06
CA SER A 41 -3.73 -17.43 -4.15
C SER A 41 -2.85 -17.83 -5.34
N GLY A 42 -3.10 -17.26 -6.52
CA GLY A 42 -2.34 -17.52 -7.74
C GLY A 42 -0.88 -17.08 -7.61
N LEU A 43 -0.63 -15.90 -7.05
CA LEU A 43 0.73 -15.40 -6.80
C LEU A 43 1.52 -16.35 -5.89
N GLN A 44 0.89 -16.82 -4.80
CA GLN A 44 1.52 -17.73 -3.84
C GLN A 44 1.76 -19.13 -4.43
N ALA A 45 0.73 -19.71 -5.07
CA ALA A 45 0.81 -21.05 -5.63
C ALA A 45 1.82 -21.13 -6.79
N GLY A 46 1.79 -20.13 -7.67
CA GLY A 46 2.72 -20.02 -8.81
C GLY A 46 4.11 -19.52 -8.43
N ARG A 47 4.32 -19.07 -7.18
CA ARG A 47 5.53 -18.35 -6.74
C ARG A 47 5.92 -17.23 -7.70
N VAL A 48 4.91 -16.51 -8.20
CA VAL A 48 5.10 -15.40 -9.11
C VAL A 48 5.88 -14.31 -8.38
N VAL A 49 7.00 -13.88 -8.96
CA VAL A 49 7.83 -12.81 -8.40
C VAL A 49 7.25 -11.48 -8.86
N ILE A 50 6.87 -10.63 -7.91
CA ILE A 50 6.34 -9.29 -8.17
C ILE A 50 7.27 -8.20 -7.61
N SER A 51 7.13 -6.98 -8.09
CA SER A 51 7.87 -5.84 -7.51
C SER A 51 7.28 -5.43 -6.15
N GLU A 52 8.09 -4.78 -5.30
CA GLU A 52 7.58 -4.16 -4.05
C GLU A 52 6.46 -3.13 -4.33
N THR A 53 6.56 -2.42 -5.45
CA THR A 53 5.53 -1.44 -5.84
C THR A 53 4.21 -2.13 -6.20
N THR A 54 4.26 -3.26 -6.91
CA THR A 54 3.09 -4.09 -7.20
C THR A 54 2.49 -4.65 -5.91
N LEU A 55 3.32 -5.11 -4.98
CA LEU A 55 2.88 -5.57 -3.66
C LEU A 55 2.12 -4.46 -2.91
N VAL A 56 2.62 -3.23 -2.95
CA VAL A 56 1.96 -2.04 -2.37
C VAL A 56 0.61 -1.78 -3.02
N GLU A 57 0.51 -1.85 -4.34
CA GLU A 57 -0.76 -1.63 -5.06
C GLU A 57 -1.81 -2.69 -4.70
N ILE A 58 -1.42 -3.96 -4.63
CA ILE A 58 -2.31 -5.05 -4.17
C ILE A 58 -2.73 -4.80 -2.73
N ALA A 59 -1.82 -4.38 -1.85
CA ALA A 59 -2.14 -4.08 -0.46
C ALA A 59 -3.15 -2.92 -0.32
N VAL A 60 -3.08 -1.91 -1.21
CA VAL A 60 -4.08 -0.84 -1.25
C VAL A 60 -5.43 -1.39 -1.70
N LEU A 61 -5.51 -2.17 -2.78
CA LEU A 61 -6.77 -2.82 -3.22
C LEU A 61 -7.40 -3.67 -2.11
N VAL A 62 -6.59 -4.54 -1.50
CA VAL A 62 -7.01 -5.42 -0.41
C VAL A 62 -7.61 -4.63 0.74
N ARG A 63 -7.06 -3.46 1.07
CA ARG A 63 -7.60 -2.60 2.14
C ARG A 63 -8.86 -1.85 1.70
N ASP A 64 -8.92 -1.38 0.47
CA ASP A 64 -10.06 -0.62 -0.07
C ASP A 64 -11.32 -1.49 -0.13
N TRP A 65 -11.14 -2.76 -0.52
CA TRP A 65 -12.19 -3.79 -0.53
C TRP A 65 -12.40 -4.47 0.83
N GLY A 66 -11.82 -3.95 1.93
CA GLY A 66 -12.08 -4.47 3.29
C GLY A 66 -11.47 -5.85 3.60
N MET A 67 -10.68 -6.43 2.68
CA MET A 67 -10.08 -7.77 2.78
C MET A 67 -8.76 -7.81 3.57
N GLY A 68 -8.45 -6.76 4.32
CA GLY A 68 -7.18 -6.56 5.02
C GLY A 68 -6.77 -7.72 5.93
N ASP A 69 -7.66 -8.17 6.80
CA ASP A 69 -7.35 -9.22 7.78
C ASP A 69 -7.14 -10.58 7.13
N ALA A 70 -7.90 -10.87 6.07
CA ALA A 70 -7.84 -12.14 5.37
C ALA A 70 -6.61 -12.24 4.46
N LEU A 71 -6.29 -11.17 3.72
CA LEU A 71 -5.32 -11.24 2.62
C LEU A 71 -3.97 -10.61 2.93
N MET A 72 -3.85 -9.62 3.84
CA MET A 72 -2.55 -9.01 4.13
C MET A 72 -1.50 -10.01 4.66
N PRO A 73 -1.80 -10.93 5.61
CA PRO A 73 -0.82 -11.90 6.06
C PRO A 73 -0.34 -12.83 4.95
N ARG A 74 -1.22 -13.15 3.99
CA ARG A 74 -0.90 -13.99 2.83
C ARG A 74 -0.06 -13.22 1.81
N LEU A 75 -0.44 -11.97 1.54
CA LEU A 75 0.25 -11.08 0.63
C LEU A 75 1.72 -10.86 1.06
N LEU A 76 1.99 -10.73 2.36
CA LEU A 76 3.34 -10.61 2.91
C LEU A 76 4.21 -11.87 2.72
N CYS A 77 3.61 -13.01 2.38
CA CYS A 77 4.33 -14.25 2.06
C CYS A 77 4.61 -14.44 0.56
N CYS A 78 4.20 -13.50 -0.29
CA CYS A 78 4.48 -13.56 -1.73
C CYS A 78 5.97 -13.34 -2.03
N ALA A 79 6.45 -13.87 -3.17
CA ALA A 79 7.81 -13.65 -3.62
C ALA A 79 7.96 -12.24 -4.20
N VAL A 80 8.88 -11.44 -3.67
CA VAL A 80 9.06 -10.04 -4.04
C VAL A 80 10.50 -9.76 -4.46
N VAL A 81 10.67 -9.00 -5.53
CA VAL A 81 11.94 -8.39 -5.94
C VAL A 81 11.89 -6.88 -5.71
N GLY A 82 13.04 -6.27 -5.42
CA GLY A 82 13.17 -4.82 -5.32
C GLY A 82 12.65 -4.12 -6.58
N SER A 83 12.17 -2.89 -6.43
CA SER A 83 11.65 -2.11 -7.56
C SER A 83 12.78 -1.64 -8.50
N ASP A 84 12.49 -1.57 -9.80
CA ASP A 84 13.39 -1.00 -10.82
C ASP A 84 13.69 0.49 -10.57
N GLU A 85 14.80 0.99 -11.13
CA GLU A 85 15.29 2.35 -10.88
C GLU A 85 14.39 3.46 -11.44
N ASP A 86 13.43 3.17 -12.32
CA ASP A 86 12.62 4.21 -12.97
C ASP A 86 11.37 4.62 -12.17
N ASP A 87 10.81 3.75 -11.31
CA ASP A 87 9.61 4.06 -10.48
C ASP A 87 10.01 4.28 -9.00
N PRO A 88 9.30 5.12 -8.20
CA PRO A 88 9.59 5.26 -6.78
C PRO A 88 9.55 3.88 -6.10
N PRO A 89 10.65 3.43 -5.45
CA PRO A 89 10.69 2.14 -4.78
C PRO A 89 9.82 2.21 -3.53
N LEU A 90 8.54 1.87 -3.69
CA LEU A 90 7.56 1.84 -2.62
C LEU A 90 7.63 0.48 -1.94
N ARG A 91 7.57 0.48 -0.61
CA ARG A 91 7.57 -0.73 0.21
C ARG A 91 6.54 -0.64 1.31
N LEU A 92 5.96 -1.78 1.67
CA LEU A 92 5.15 -1.89 2.88
C LEU A 92 6.05 -1.74 4.12
N ILE A 93 5.55 -1.06 5.13
CA ILE A 93 6.15 -1.00 6.46
C ILE A 93 5.43 -2.03 7.30
N GLU A 94 6.13 -3.09 7.68
CA GLU A 94 5.56 -4.15 8.49
C GLU A 94 5.23 -3.65 9.90
N HIS A 95 4.14 -4.17 10.48
CA HIS A 95 3.65 -3.74 11.79
C HIS A 95 4.68 -3.82 12.95
N PRO A 96 5.64 -4.77 13.02
CA PRO A 96 6.70 -4.73 14.03
C PRO A 96 7.66 -3.53 13.88
N ASP A 97 7.83 -3.01 12.66
CA ASP A 97 8.71 -1.87 12.37
C ASP A 97 8.00 -0.52 12.43
N ALA A 98 6.66 -0.56 12.44
CA ALA A 98 5.81 0.63 12.48
C ALA A 98 5.86 1.29 13.87
N ARG A 99 6.73 2.28 14.04
CA ARG A 99 6.68 3.20 15.18
C ARG A 99 5.64 4.28 14.91
N PRO A 100 4.72 4.57 15.86
CA PRO A 100 3.78 5.67 15.72
C PRO A 100 4.50 6.96 15.38
N LEU A 101 4.00 7.66 14.37
CA LEU A 101 4.54 8.95 13.95
C LEU A 101 3.95 10.07 14.81
N PRO A 102 4.70 11.16 15.02
CA PRO A 102 4.20 12.31 15.75
C PRO A 102 2.96 12.88 15.05
N SER A 103 1.83 12.87 15.75
CA SER A 103 0.59 13.48 15.27
C SER A 103 0.58 14.97 15.63
N PRO A 104 0.20 15.87 14.71
CA PRO A 104 0.02 17.30 15.02
C PRO A 104 -1.19 17.58 15.94
N GLY A 105 -1.94 16.55 16.37
CA GLY A 105 -3.08 16.66 17.29
C GLY A 105 -3.22 15.45 18.23
N THR A 106 -4.08 15.56 19.24
CA THR A 106 -4.16 14.62 20.38
C THR A 106 -5.08 13.40 20.18
N SER A 107 -5.84 13.30 19.09
CA SER A 107 -6.92 12.30 18.98
C SER A 107 -6.59 11.05 18.17
N HIS A 108 -5.50 11.04 17.39
CA HIS A 108 -5.21 9.94 16.47
C HIS A 108 -3.76 9.48 16.53
N VAL A 109 -3.58 8.17 16.39
CA VAL A 109 -2.28 7.51 16.26
C VAL A 109 -2.00 7.31 14.77
N LEU A 110 -0.89 7.86 14.29
CA LEU A 110 -0.41 7.68 12.93
C LEU A 110 0.44 6.41 12.85
N VAL A 111 -0.08 5.37 12.22
CA VAL A 111 0.63 4.10 11.98
C VAL A 111 1.24 4.14 10.58
N PRO A 112 2.58 4.14 10.43
CA PRO A 112 3.23 4.01 9.12
C PRO A 112 2.70 2.80 8.36
N TRP A 113 2.52 2.94 7.05
CA TRP A 113 2.01 1.85 6.21
C TRP A 113 2.84 1.63 4.95
N ILE A 114 3.14 2.67 4.19
CA ILE A 114 3.93 2.57 2.96
C ILE A 114 5.06 3.60 3.01
N GLY A 115 6.29 3.17 2.74
CA GLY A 115 7.46 4.03 2.65
C GLY A 115 8.00 4.11 1.23
N CYS A 116 8.62 5.23 0.87
CA CYS A 116 9.41 5.35 -0.35
C CYS A 116 10.90 5.30 -0.02
N ALA A 117 11.61 4.28 -0.50
CA ALA A 117 13.04 4.13 -0.23
C ALA A 117 13.93 5.19 -0.92
N ARG A 118 13.42 5.87 -1.97
CA ARG A 118 14.16 6.92 -2.70
C ARG A 118 14.08 8.28 -2.05
N CYS A 119 12.88 8.74 -1.69
CA CYS A 119 12.70 10.08 -1.13
C CYS A 119 12.50 10.09 0.38
N GLY A 120 12.39 8.92 1.04
CA GLY A 120 12.14 8.82 2.48
C GLY A 120 10.72 9.23 2.91
N GLY A 121 9.81 9.48 1.95
CA GLY A 121 8.41 9.80 2.24
C GLY A 121 7.66 8.60 2.85
N VAL A 122 6.67 8.89 3.68
CA VAL A 122 5.85 7.87 4.35
C VAL A 122 4.38 8.20 4.20
N LEU A 123 3.59 7.21 3.80
CA LEU A 123 2.14 7.18 3.90
C LEU A 123 1.77 6.42 5.19
N ALA A 124 1.04 7.10 6.07
CA ALA A 124 0.53 6.56 7.32
C ALA A 124 -0.99 6.54 7.36
N ARG A 125 -1.51 5.65 8.21
CA ARG A 125 -2.93 5.49 8.53
C ARG A 125 -3.19 6.09 9.91
N ALA A 126 -4.16 6.97 10.00
CA ALA A 126 -4.58 7.53 11.27
C ALA A 126 -5.67 6.67 11.90
N HIS A 127 -5.47 6.25 13.13
CA HIS A 127 -6.42 5.44 13.89
C HIS A 127 -6.84 6.15 15.18
N THR A 128 -8.09 5.92 15.60
CA THR A 128 -8.55 6.31 16.93
C THR A 128 -8.08 5.27 17.95
N VAL A 129 -7.72 5.70 19.15
CA VAL A 129 -7.53 4.77 20.28
C VAL A 129 -8.89 4.47 20.89
N GLU A 130 -9.29 3.21 20.81
CA GLU A 130 -10.56 2.73 21.31
C GLU A 130 -10.56 2.60 22.83
N PRO A 131 -11.73 2.59 23.51
CA PRO A 131 -11.80 2.51 24.97
C PRO A 131 -11.14 1.27 25.58
N TRP A 132 -11.02 0.18 24.82
CA TRP A 132 -10.31 -1.05 25.21
C TRP A 132 -8.80 -1.00 24.96
N GLY A 133 -8.26 0.15 24.56
CA GLY A 133 -6.83 0.38 24.31
C GLY A 133 -6.33 -0.06 22.94
N GLY A 134 -7.19 -0.67 22.11
CA GLY A 134 -6.86 -1.02 20.73
C GLY A 134 -6.93 0.17 19.78
N LEU A 135 -6.46 0.00 18.55
CA LEU A 135 -6.67 0.96 17.47
C LEU A 135 -7.98 0.64 16.75
N SER A 136 -8.65 1.68 16.23
CA SER A 136 -9.82 1.53 15.37
C SER A 136 -9.51 0.61 14.19
N PHE A 137 -10.44 -0.27 13.82
CA PHE A 137 -10.21 -1.25 12.75
C PHE A 137 -9.89 -0.57 11.41
N LEU A 138 -10.73 0.39 11.04
CA LEU A 138 -10.54 1.24 9.87
C LEU A 138 -9.78 2.51 10.25
N PRO A 139 -8.91 3.02 9.35
CA PRO A 139 -8.32 4.32 9.52
C PRO A 139 -9.39 5.42 9.36
N VAL A 140 -9.26 6.49 10.13
CA VAL A 140 -10.13 7.67 10.01
C VAL A 140 -9.67 8.63 8.90
N HIS A 141 -8.38 8.60 8.55
CA HIS A 141 -7.79 9.34 7.44
C HIS A 141 -6.41 8.77 7.10
N TYR A 142 -5.86 9.16 5.96
CA TYR A 142 -4.47 8.89 5.57
C TYR A 142 -3.64 10.17 5.63
N ALA A 143 -2.35 10.03 5.92
CA ALA A 143 -1.41 11.13 5.98
C ALA A 143 -0.12 10.81 5.21
N VAL A 144 0.27 11.68 4.28
CA VAL A 144 1.56 11.60 3.59
C VAL A 144 2.53 12.60 4.21
N MET A 145 3.67 12.10 4.69
CA MET A 145 4.77 12.90 5.23
C MET A 145 5.98 12.87 4.29
N GLY A 146 6.62 14.02 4.17
CA GLY A 146 7.89 14.17 3.46
C GLY A 146 9.11 13.85 4.32
N PRO A 147 10.28 13.65 3.69
CA PRO A 147 11.56 13.52 4.41
C PRO A 147 11.97 14.80 5.15
N ARG A 148 11.42 15.96 4.74
CA ARG A 148 11.70 17.26 5.33
C ARG A 148 10.55 17.69 6.23
N PRO A 149 10.81 18.47 7.29
CA PRO A 149 9.76 18.99 8.16
C PRO A 149 8.78 19.85 7.36
N ALA A 150 7.58 19.32 7.16
CA ALA A 150 6.45 20.01 6.53
C ALA A 150 5.14 19.44 7.10
N PRO A 151 4.04 20.22 7.12
CA PRO A 151 2.74 19.70 7.49
C PRO A 151 2.36 18.48 6.64
N PRO A 152 1.82 17.41 7.23
CA PRO A 152 1.40 16.24 6.48
C PRO A 152 0.25 16.58 5.53
N ARG A 153 0.23 15.95 4.35
CA ARG A 153 -0.93 16.02 3.44
C ARG A 153 -1.95 14.98 3.89
N VAL A 154 -3.17 15.41 4.21
CA VAL A 154 -4.23 14.57 4.77
C VAL A 154 -5.27 14.23 3.70
N PHE A 155 -5.74 12.98 3.71
CA PHE A 155 -6.71 12.41 2.78
C PHE A 155 -7.81 11.67 3.56
N GLY A 156 -9.05 11.64 3.06
CA GLY A 156 -10.17 11.01 3.75
C GLY A 156 -10.03 9.50 3.95
N ALA A 157 -10.92 8.90 4.74
CA ALA A 157 -10.88 7.47 5.09
C ALA A 157 -10.99 6.51 3.89
N HIS A 158 -11.48 6.98 2.74
CA HIS A 158 -11.65 6.22 1.50
C HIS A 158 -10.70 6.68 0.38
N ASP A 159 -9.69 7.50 0.71
CA ASP A 159 -8.81 8.14 -0.27
C ASP A 159 -7.42 7.46 -0.34
N ALA A 160 -7.34 6.16 -0.09
CA ALA A 160 -6.07 5.42 -0.03
C ALA A 160 -5.26 5.57 -1.33
N TRP A 161 -5.93 5.48 -2.49
CA TRP A 161 -5.34 5.69 -3.81
C TRP A 161 -4.83 7.11 -4.03
N SER A 162 -5.60 8.12 -3.61
CA SER A 162 -5.20 9.52 -3.68
C SER A 162 -3.97 9.79 -2.80
N ALA A 163 -3.90 9.16 -1.63
CA ALA A 163 -2.76 9.25 -0.72
C ALA A 163 -1.51 8.53 -1.28
N LEU A 164 -1.67 7.36 -1.90
CA LEU A 164 -0.60 6.65 -2.60
C LEU A 164 -0.05 7.49 -3.78
N ALA A 165 -0.94 8.05 -4.60
CA ALA A 165 -0.56 8.92 -5.71
C ALA A 165 0.19 10.17 -5.24
N ALA A 166 -0.22 10.74 -4.11
CA ALA A 166 0.48 11.85 -3.48
C ALA A 166 1.89 11.48 -3.00
N LEU A 167 2.09 10.28 -2.43
CA LEU A 167 3.40 9.78 -2.05
C LEU A 167 4.31 9.60 -3.28
N ARG A 168 3.79 9.03 -4.37
CA ARG A 168 4.52 8.90 -5.66
C ARG A 168 4.93 10.26 -6.22
N ALA A 169 3.99 11.21 -6.29
CA ALA A 169 4.25 12.55 -6.81
C ALA A 169 5.29 13.32 -5.97
N GLN A 170 5.31 13.12 -4.66
CA GLN A 170 6.34 13.69 -3.79
C GLN A 170 7.73 13.16 -4.13
N CYS A 171 7.85 11.86 -4.47
CA CYS A 171 9.13 11.29 -4.87
C CYS A 171 9.64 11.87 -6.20
N VAL A 172 8.77 12.00 -7.19
CA VAL A 172 9.11 12.57 -8.51
C VAL A 172 9.61 14.01 -8.39
N THR A 173 9.10 14.77 -7.43
CA THR A 173 9.46 16.18 -7.20
C THR A 173 10.61 16.36 -6.21
N ALA A 174 11.01 15.31 -5.49
CA ALA A 174 12.07 15.37 -4.49
C ALA A 174 13.45 15.13 -5.12
N PRO A 175 14.50 15.87 -4.72
CA PRO A 175 15.87 15.45 -5.00
C PRO A 175 16.15 14.11 -4.31
N ALA A 176 16.92 13.22 -4.95
CA ALA A 176 17.26 11.90 -4.39
C ALA A 176 17.80 12.02 -2.95
N TYR A 177 17.30 11.19 -2.03
CA TYR A 177 17.77 11.17 -0.65
C TYR A 177 19.20 10.63 -0.60
N ALA A 178 20.17 11.49 -0.27
CA ALA A 178 21.48 11.05 0.16
C ALA A 178 21.42 10.85 1.69
N PRO A 179 21.54 9.62 2.23
CA PRO A 179 21.71 9.46 3.67
C PRO A 179 22.98 10.22 4.06
N SER A 180 22.85 11.19 4.95
CA SER A 180 23.99 11.95 5.46
C SER A 180 25.04 10.97 6.00
N VAL A 181 26.18 10.87 5.31
CA VAL A 181 27.38 10.28 5.88
C VAL A 181 27.76 11.17 7.05
N VAL A 182 27.53 10.68 8.26
CA VAL A 182 28.01 11.33 9.48
C VAL A 182 29.54 11.21 9.46
N PRO A 183 30.30 12.32 9.57
CA PRO A 183 31.75 12.29 9.64
C PRO A 183 32.27 11.65 10.94
#